data_AF-A0A7W0WYC3-F1
#
_entry.id   AF-A0A7W0WYC3-F1
#
_cell.length_a   1.000
_cell.length_b   1.000
_cell.length_c   1.000
_cell.angle_alpha   90.00
_cell.angle_beta   90.00
_cell.angle_gamma   90.00
#
_symmetry.space_group_name_H-M   'P 1'
#
loop_
_entity.id
_entity.type
_entity.pdbx_description
1 polymer ?
#
loop_
_entity_poly.entity_id
_entity_poly.type
_entity_poly.pdbx_seq_one_letter_code
_entity_poly.pdbx_strand_id
1 'polypeptide(L)'
;MRGGLALLFVMTTSLAHATPYETFVDIEDQADLDDLLAAGDITTDTYDELLDLLTNGVDLNTADRAQLYALPNLNYDDVDAIIAYREAQKGVISDPAGLVSAGALTEDKLFAIAAFVVVRQADSRLKLRGFAQAMTRYTPSDTDTDYDMPPFATRGRFGLFKHLRFGYAATVTRLRLGDPVYDPNRDALIAGRPSTQLHIPKIYVQYETDEVSLIGGSFRAGFGQRLVFDNSSRYTPNGFTYDDQLFFSSDLSTICRESAAELPSPCTGAARYEYVTPDWRWRDGLFGIGAGLRRVPAGDGWLQLYGWASSARKSVYQYELYDRKKCVDDTGKPKTPYDDTDPGCAAPPVFVRPDGDLLDPTTRHSFQTLPNVFRENLAGLN
;
A
#
# COMPACT_ATOMS: atom_id res chain seq x y z
N MET A 1 -7.23 -1.28 -57.17
CA MET A 1 -7.16 -0.12 -56.26
C MET A 1 -8.02 -0.42 -55.03
N ARG A 2 -7.41 -0.80 -53.91
CA ARG A 2 -8.09 -0.99 -52.62
C ARG A 2 -7.53 0.08 -51.68
N GLY A 3 -8.34 1.08 -51.37
CA GLY A 3 -8.01 2.12 -50.39
C GLY A 3 -8.19 1.56 -48.98
N GLY A 4 -7.11 1.50 -48.21
CA GLY A 4 -7.15 1.21 -46.78
C GLY A 4 -7.38 2.51 -46.01
N LEU A 5 -8.50 2.58 -45.29
CA LEU A 5 -8.79 3.66 -44.35
C LEU A 5 -7.91 3.45 -43.11
N ALA A 6 -6.90 4.28 -42.91
CA ALA A 6 -6.12 4.30 -41.67
C ALA A 6 -6.92 5.04 -40.60
N LEU A 7 -7.29 4.33 -39.53
CA LEU A 7 -7.94 4.89 -38.35
C LEU A 7 -6.86 5.60 -37.51
N LEU A 8 -6.88 6.93 -37.50
CA LEU A 8 -6.00 7.75 -36.65
C LEU A 8 -6.60 7.80 -35.24
N PHE A 9 -5.99 7.09 -34.29
CA PHE A 9 -6.30 7.25 -32.86
C PHE A 9 -5.54 8.48 -32.35
N VAL A 10 -6.27 9.57 -32.11
CA VAL A 10 -5.74 10.77 -31.44
C VAL A 10 -5.70 10.48 -29.95
N MET A 11 -4.52 10.15 -29.41
CA MET A 11 -4.30 10.15 -27.97
C MET A 11 -4.06 11.59 -27.52
N THR A 12 -5.07 12.18 -26.90
CA THR A 12 -4.97 13.48 -26.22
C THR A 12 -4.03 13.36 -25.03
N THR A 13 -2.87 14.01 -25.08
CA THR A 13 -2.01 14.23 -23.90
C THR A 13 -2.78 15.09 -22.91
N SER A 14 -3.21 14.50 -21.80
CA SER A 14 -3.82 15.25 -20.72
C SER A 14 -2.76 16.08 -20.00
N LEU A 15 -3.00 17.37 -19.85
CA LEU A 15 -2.28 18.22 -18.92
C LEU A 15 -2.44 17.65 -17.51
N ALA A 16 -1.32 17.49 -16.78
CA ALA A 16 -1.37 17.10 -15.38
C ALA A 16 -2.16 18.18 -14.62
N HIS A 17 -3.20 17.77 -13.91
CA HIS A 17 -4.03 18.69 -13.14
C HIS A 17 -3.58 18.73 -11.67
N ALA A 18 -3.52 19.93 -11.06
CA ALA A 18 -3.38 20.11 -9.62
C ALA A 18 -4.55 19.42 -8.91
N THR A 19 -4.27 18.65 -7.86
CA THR A 19 -5.27 17.85 -7.16
C THR A 19 -6.23 18.79 -6.42
N PRO A 20 -7.53 18.85 -6.80
CA PRO A 20 -8.49 19.68 -6.08
C PRO A 20 -8.89 18.95 -4.80
N TYR A 21 -8.42 19.44 -3.66
CA TYR A 21 -8.85 18.94 -2.36
C TYR A 21 -10.23 19.50 -2.01
N GLU A 22 -11.01 18.68 -1.29
CA GLU A 22 -12.39 18.99 -0.90
C GLU A 22 -12.46 20.20 0.03
N THR A 23 -11.41 20.43 0.81
CA THR A 23 -11.25 21.54 1.75
C THR A 23 -9.81 22.03 1.78
N PHE A 24 -9.57 23.18 2.42
CA PHE A 24 -8.21 23.62 2.74
C PHE A 24 -7.64 22.70 3.81
N VAL A 25 -6.59 21.96 3.47
CA VAL A 25 -5.98 20.97 4.37
C VAL A 25 -4.90 21.64 5.20
N ASP A 26 -5.12 21.75 6.50
CA ASP A 26 -4.13 22.24 7.47
C ASP A 26 -3.96 21.16 8.55
N ILE A 27 -2.84 20.44 8.50
CA ILE A 27 -2.56 19.31 9.38
C ILE A 27 -1.10 19.34 9.83
N GLU A 28 -0.83 18.82 11.02
CA GLU A 28 0.51 18.61 11.54
C GLU A 28 0.88 17.12 11.55
N ASP A 29 -0.08 16.23 11.80
CA ASP A 29 0.16 14.80 11.89
C ASP A 29 -0.99 13.90 11.37
N GLN A 30 -0.87 12.59 11.60
CA GLN A 30 -1.87 11.60 11.17
C GLN A 30 -3.17 11.69 11.99
N ALA A 31 -3.11 12.11 13.25
CA ALA A 31 -4.31 12.22 14.08
C ALA A 31 -5.24 13.31 13.53
N ASP A 32 -4.70 14.41 13.02
CA ASP A 32 -5.48 15.45 12.34
C ASP A 32 -6.19 14.90 11.09
N LEU A 33 -5.55 14.00 10.33
CA LEU A 33 -6.17 13.31 9.19
C LEU A 33 -7.30 12.38 9.62
N ASP A 34 -7.10 11.64 10.72
CA ASP A 34 -8.12 10.75 11.28
C ASP A 34 -9.36 11.56 11.71
N ASP A 35 -9.15 12.74 12.32
CA ASP A 35 -10.21 13.65 12.72
C ASP A 35 -10.97 14.22 11.52
N LEU A 36 -10.28 14.63 10.46
CA LEU A 36 -10.92 15.08 9.21
C LEU A 36 -11.77 13.99 8.55
N LEU A 37 -11.28 12.74 8.54
CA LEU A 37 -12.03 11.60 8.02
C LEU A 37 -13.26 11.30 8.88
N ALA A 38 -13.12 11.35 10.21
CA ALA A 38 -14.21 11.11 11.15
C ALA A 38 -15.29 12.21 11.10
N ALA A 39 -14.89 13.46 10.87
CA ALA A 39 -15.80 14.59 10.65
C ALA A 39 -16.54 14.51 9.30
N GLY A 40 -16.01 13.73 8.35
CA GLY A 40 -16.52 13.64 6.97
C GLY A 40 -16.11 14.83 6.09
N ASP A 41 -15.10 15.58 6.51
CA ASP A 41 -14.55 16.72 5.77
C ASP A 41 -13.68 16.28 4.58
N ILE A 42 -13.14 15.06 4.67
CA ILE A 42 -12.41 14.39 3.60
C ILE A 42 -12.96 12.99 3.33
N THR A 43 -12.88 12.55 2.08
CA THR A 43 -13.22 11.16 1.72
C THR A 43 -12.13 10.17 2.12
N THR A 44 -12.46 8.88 2.17
CA THR A 44 -11.47 7.81 2.43
C THR A 44 -10.34 7.79 1.40
N ASP A 45 -10.66 8.13 0.14
CA ASP A 45 -9.66 8.25 -0.92
C ASP A 45 -8.71 9.43 -0.64
N THR A 46 -9.23 10.62 -0.34
CA THR A 46 -8.42 11.79 0.06
C THR A 46 -7.56 11.50 1.29
N TYR A 47 -8.12 10.81 2.30
CA TYR A 47 -7.39 10.39 3.49
C TYR A 47 -6.19 9.49 3.14
N ASP A 48 -6.41 8.46 2.31
CA ASP A 48 -5.35 7.54 1.89
C ASP A 48 -4.24 8.28 1.11
N GLU A 49 -4.60 9.26 0.28
CA GLU A 49 -3.66 10.10 -0.48
C GLU A 49 -2.83 11.02 0.44
N LEU A 50 -3.48 11.75 1.35
CA LEU A 50 -2.80 12.63 2.30
C LEU A 50 -1.94 11.84 3.29
N LEU A 51 -2.39 10.67 3.72
CA LEU A 51 -1.59 9.77 4.55
C LEU A 51 -0.35 9.27 3.80
N ASP A 52 -0.47 8.97 2.50
CA ASP A 52 0.68 8.62 1.66
C ASP A 52 1.66 9.79 1.55
N LEU A 53 1.17 11.01 1.34
CA LEU A 53 2.00 12.22 1.28
C LEU A 53 2.69 12.53 2.61
N LEU A 54 1.98 12.46 3.73
CA LEU A 54 2.52 12.69 5.08
C LEU A 54 3.59 11.65 5.42
N THR A 55 3.35 10.41 5.02
CA THR A 55 4.31 9.31 5.19
C THR A 55 5.55 9.46 4.30
N ASN A 56 5.36 9.85 3.05
CA ASN A 56 6.44 9.83 2.06
C ASN A 56 7.28 11.10 2.06
N GLY A 57 6.63 12.23 2.27
CA GLY A 57 7.16 13.56 2.06
C GLY A 57 7.44 13.85 0.58
N VAL A 58 7.23 15.10 0.17
CA VAL A 58 7.60 15.63 -1.15
C VAL A 58 8.90 16.40 -1.02
N ASP A 59 9.94 15.94 -1.72
CA ASP A 59 11.26 16.57 -1.70
C ASP A 59 11.32 17.73 -2.71
N LEU A 60 11.24 18.98 -2.25
CA LEU A 60 11.20 20.16 -3.15
C LEU A 60 12.37 20.22 -4.14
N ASN A 61 13.52 19.65 -3.79
CA ASN A 61 14.72 19.69 -4.63
C ASN A 61 14.69 18.66 -5.76
N THR A 62 13.92 17.58 -5.61
CA THR A 62 13.91 16.47 -6.58
C THR A 62 12.54 16.13 -7.13
N ALA A 63 11.47 16.66 -6.53
CA ALA A 63 10.10 16.40 -6.94
C ALA A 63 9.88 16.88 -8.37
N ASP A 64 9.32 16.00 -9.19
CA ASP A 64 8.81 16.40 -10.49
C ASP A 64 7.51 17.18 -10.35
N ARG A 65 7.03 17.75 -11.45
CA ARG A 65 5.83 18.59 -11.46
C ARG A 65 4.59 17.83 -10.96
N ALA A 66 4.45 16.55 -11.29
CA ALA A 66 3.30 15.76 -10.86
C ALA A 66 3.34 15.50 -9.35
N GLN A 67 4.52 15.28 -8.78
CA GLN A 67 4.70 15.14 -7.34
C GLN A 67 4.39 16.46 -6.59
N LEU A 68 4.75 17.61 -7.16
CA LEU A 68 4.39 18.90 -6.58
C LEU A 68 2.88 19.19 -6.66
N TYR A 69 2.19 18.74 -7.71
CA TYR A 69 0.72 18.82 -7.82
C TYR A 69 -0.05 17.93 -6.85
N ALA A 70 0.62 16.97 -6.22
CA ALA A 70 0.02 16.19 -5.16
C ALA A 70 -0.05 16.99 -3.84
N LEU A 71 0.75 18.04 -3.64
CA LEU A 71 0.71 18.83 -2.41
C LEU A 71 -0.64 19.54 -2.24
N PRO A 72 -1.22 19.55 -1.04
CA PRO A 72 -2.48 20.25 -0.79
C PRO A 72 -2.33 21.76 -0.92
N ASN A 73 -3.45 22.42 -1.23
CA ASN A 73 -3.57 23.87 -1.30
C ASN A 73 -2.69 24.59 -2.34
N LEU A 74 -2.01 23.86 -3.22
CA LEU A 74 -1.22 24.42 -4.32
C LEU A 74 -1.99 24.39 -5.65
N ASN A 75 -1.89 25.48 -6.40
CA ASN A 75 -2.40 25.58 -7.77
C ASN A 75 -1.27 25.48 -8.81
N TYR A 76 -1.61 25.62 -10.10
CA TYR A 76 -0.63 25.54 -11.19
C TYR A 76 0.47 26.59 -11.08
N ASP A 77 0.07 27.84 -10.81
CA ASP A 77 0.96 28.98 -10.74
C ASP A 77 1.93 28.83 -9.57
N ASP A 78 1.47 28.31 -8.43
CA ASP A 78 2.30 28.02 -7.26
C ASP A 78 3.38 26.97 -7.60
N VAL A 79 3.00 25.86 -8.24
CA VAL A 79 3.96 24.79 -8.62
C VAL A 79 4.96 25.29 -9.66
N ASP A 80 4.49 26.07 -10.63
CA ASP A 80 5.36 26.73 -11.62
C ASP A 80 6.36 27.68 -10.95
N ALA A 81 5.90 28.46 -9.97
CA ALA A 81 6.76 29.37 -9.22
C ALA A 81 7.79 28.62 -8.35
N ILE A 82 7.42 27.50 -7.73
CA ILE A 82 8.36 26.63 -7.00
C ILE A 82 9.44 26.09 -7.94
N ILE A 83 9.06 25.59 -9.12
CA ILE A 83 10.00 25.05 -10.11
C ILE A 83 10.93 26.16 -10.62
N ALA A 84 10.38 27.32 -10.97
CA ALA A 84 11.15 28.47 -11.44
C ALA A 84 12.14 28.96 -10.37
N TYR A 85 11.70 29.05 -9.10
CA TYR A 85 12.56 29.40 -7.98
C TYR A 85 13.68 28.37 -7.80
N ARG A 86 13.36 27.07 -7.87
CA ARG A 86 14.35 25.99 -7.79
C ARG A 86 15.40 26.12 -8.90
N GLU A 87 14.99 26.37 -10.13
CA GLU A 87 15.91 26.57 -11.27
C GLU A 87 16.81 27.80 -11.07
N ALA A 88 16.24 28.91 -10.58
CA ALA A 88 16.99 30.11 -10.24
C ALA A 88 18.04 29.86 -9.15
N GLN A 89 17.74 28.99 -8.18
CA GLN A 89 18.68 28.54 -7.13
C GLN A 89 19.58 27.37 -7.56
N LYS A 90 19.80 27.18 -8.87
CA LYS A 90 20.65 26.11 -9.43
C LYS A 90 20.22 24.70 -9.01
N GLY A 91 18.92 24.50 -8.84
CA GLY A 91 18.32 23.20 -8.50
C GLY A 91 18.24 22.91 -7.01
N VAL A 92 18.55 23.87 -6.12
CA VAL A 92 18.60 23.63 -4.67
C VAL A 92 17.87 24.72 -3.89
N ILE A 93 16.74 24.36 -3.30
CA ILE A 93 16.04 25.10 -2.26
C ILE A 93 16.61 24.62 -0.92
N SER A 94 17.38 25.47 -0.24
CA SER A 94 17.95 25.17 1.07
C SER A 94 17.02 25.48 2.23
N ASP A 95 16.16 26.46 2.06
CA ASP A 95 15.20 26.95 3.05
C ASP A 95 13.86 27.21 2.34
N PRO A 96 12.77 26.50 2.71
CA PRO A 96 11.44 26.78 2.19
C PRO A 96 10.98 28.23 2.38
N ALA A 97 11.42 28.94 3.42
CA ALA A 97 11.06 30.34 3.64
C ALA A 97 11.54 31.25 2.49
N GLY A 98 12.54 30.80 1.72
CA GLY A 98 12.97 31.43 0.48
C GLY A 98 11.89 31.49 -0.60
N LEU A 99 10.95 30.53 -0.62
CA LEU A 99 9.81 30.53 -1.54
C LEU A 99 8.85 31.67 -1.25
N VAL A 100 8.60 31.97 0.03
CA VAL A 100 7.77 33.11 0.44
C VAL A 100 8.47 34.43 0.12
N SER A 101 9.76 34.50 0.44
CA SER A 101 10.58 35.69 0.17
C SER A 101 10.67 36.03 -1.32
N ALA A 102 10.65 35.01 -2.19
CA ALA A 102 10.66 35.16 -3.64
C ALA A 102 9.27 35.38 -4.25
N GLY A 103 8.21 35.39 -3.44
CA GLY A 103 6.83 35.51 -3.90
C GLY A 103 6.32 34.27 -4.65
N ALA A 104 7.00 33.13 -4.52
CA ALA A 104 6.59 31.87 -5.13
C ALA A 104 5.43 31.21 -4.37
N LEU A 105 5.35 31.42 -3.05
CA LEU A 105 4.24 30.97 -2.19
C LEU A 105 3.85 32.06 -1.20
N THR A 106 2.62 32.00 -0.69
CA THR A 106 2.24 32.76 0.51
C THR A 106 2.70 32.04 1.77
N GLU A 107 2.80 32.76 2.88
CA GLU A 107 3.15 32.19 4.19
C GLU A 107 2.17 31.09 4.60
N ASP A 108 0.86 31.36 4.52
CA ASP A 108 -0.20 30.39 4.83
C ASP A 108 -0.10 29.10 4.02
N LYS A 109 0.19 29.20 2.71
CA LYS A 109 0.36 28.02 1.86
C LYS A 109 1.60 27.23 2.23
N LEU A 110 2.71 27.91 2.56
CA LEU A 110 3.93 27.24 2.97
C LEU A 110 3.72 26.49 4.29
N PHE A 111 3.02 27.09 5.25
CA PHE A 111 2.68 26.44 6.52
C PHE A 111 1.80 25.21 6.30
N ALA A 112 0.73 25.33 5.51
CA ALA A 112 -0.19 24.23 5.26
C ALA A 112 0.45 23.02 4.54
N ILE A 113 1.50 23.24 3.73
CA ILE A 113 2.24 22.13 3.10
C ILE A 113 3.42 21.63 3.92
N ALA A 114 3.76 22.27 5.04
CA ALA A 114 5.00 22.01 5.77
C ALA A 114 5.08 20.56 6.27
N ALA A 115 3.97 20.00 6.74
CA ALA A 115 3.88 18.60 7.19
C ALA A 115 4.19 17.59 6.07
N PHE A 116 3.96 17.98 4.81
CA PHE A 116 4.15 17.12 3.64
C PHE A 116 5.48 17.33 2.91
N VAL A 117 6.26 18.35 3.28
CA VAL A 117 7.44 18.78 2.54
C VAL A 117 8.73 18.38 3.26
N VAL A 118 9.71 17.89 2.49
CA VAL A 118 11.04 17.56 2.98
C VAL A 118 12.08 18.36 2.21
N VAL A 119 12.90 19.17 2.90
CA VAL A 119 14.03 19.86 2.26
C VAL A 119 15.33 19.14 2.59
N ARG A 120 15.92 18.51 1.58
CA ARG A 120 17.19 17.78 1.72
C ARG A 120 18.35 18.61 1.16
N GLN A 121 19.35 18.89 1.99
CA GLN A 121 20.55 19.62 1.57
C GLN A 121 21.30 18.90 0.43
N ALA A 122 21.69 19.65 -0.61
CA ALA A 122 22.44 19.13 -1.74
C ALA A 122 23.95 19.11 -1.45
N ASP A 123 24.43 18.05 -0.79
CA ASP A 123 25.86 17.89 -0.49
C ASP A 123 26.53 16.78 -1.33
N SER A 124 27.63 17.09 -2.02
CA SER A 124 28.15 16.38 -3.21
C SER A 124 29.04 15.16 -2.96
N ARG A 125 29.05 14.59 -1.75
CA ARG A 125 29.77 13.35 -1.46
C ARG A 125 28.82 12.16 -1.43
N LEU A 126 29.29 10.98 -1.85
CA LEU A 126 28.62 9.69 -1.66
C LEU A 126 28.13 9.57 -0.21
N LYS A 127 26.88 9.95 0.01
CA LYS A 127 26.22 9.90 1.30
C LYS A 127 24.94 9.13 1.05
N LEU A 128 24.85 7.97 1.66
CA LEU A 128 23.58 7.31 1.88
C LEU A 128 22.68 8.32 2.60
N ARG A 129 21.57 8.71 1.97
CA ARG A 129 20.59 9.62 2.57
C ARG A 129 19.32 8.86 2.78
N GLY A 130 18.61 9.10 3.87
CA GLY A 130 17.40 8.35 4.12
C GLY A 130 16.90 8.51 5.53
N PHE A 131 15.88 7.74 5.86
CA PHE A 131 15.40 7.58 7.21
C PHE A 131 15.21 6.10 7.50
N ALA A 132 15.26 5.78 8.79
CA ALA A 132 14.76 4.53 9.32
C ALA A 132 13.84 4.88 10.49
N GLN A 133 12.66 4.28 10.50
CA GLN A 133 11.67 4.44 11.55
C GLN A 133 11.45 3.08 12.20
N ALA A 134 11.40 3.07 13.53
CA ALA A 134 10.96 1.93 14.33
C ALA A 134 9.69 2.37 15.07
N MET A 135 8.68 1.52 15.05
CA MET A 135 7.34 1.82 15.54
C MET A 135 6.86 0.64 16.38
N THR A 136 6.29 0.95 17.53
CA THR A 136 5.72 -0.04 18.44
C THR A 136 4.49 0.56 19.10
N ARG A 137 3.53 -0.29 19.44
CA ARG A 137 2.31 0.09 20.18
C ARG A 137 2.05 -0.95 21.24
N TYR A 138 1.41 -0.57 22.34
CA TYR A 138 1.27 -1.43 23.50
C TYR A 138 0.05 -1.05 24.34
N THR A 139 -0.67 -2.04 24.85
CA THR A 139 -1.75 -1.89 25.83
C THR A 139 -1.46 -2.73 27.07
N PRO A 140 -1.99 -2.40 28.26
CA PRO A 140 -1.77 -3.21 29.46
C PRO A 140 -2.19 -4.68 29.32
N SER A 141 -3.19 -4.96 28.50
CA SER A 141 -3.59 -6.33 28.17
C SER A 141 -2.53 -7.11 27.41
N ASP A 142 -1.62 -6.46 26.65
CA ASP A 142 -0.54 -7.17 25.97
C ASP A 142 0.42 -7.87 26.96
N THR A 143 0.52 -7.44 28.23
CA THR A 143 1.33 -8.14 29.25
C THR A 143 0.73 -9.41 29.82
N ASP A 144 -0.58 -9.62 29.71
CA ASP A 144 -1.26 -10.81 30.24
C ASP A 144 -1.25 -11.97 29.22
N THR A 145 -0.62 -11.74 28.07
CA THR A 145 -0.56 -12.68 26.97
C THR A 145 0.77 -13.40 26.91
N ASP A 146 0.76 -14.64 26.40
CA ASP A 146 1.97 -15.44 26.14
C ASP A 146 2.82 -14.90 24.95
N TYR A 147 2.62 -13.66 24.51
CA TYR A 147 3.41 -13.08 23.43
C TYR A 147 4.75 -12.55 23.97
N ASP A 148 5.85 -13.13 23.48
CA ASP A 148 7.23 -12.74 23.86
C ASP A 148 7.62 -11.29 23.48
N MET A 149 6.84 -10.62 22.63
CA MET A 149 7.19 -9.29 22.12
C MET A 149 5.92 -8.46 21.79
N PRO A 150 5.91 -7.13 22.03
CA PRO A 150 4.86 -6.25 21.52
C PRO A 150 4.87 -6.16 19.98
N PRO A 151 3.78 -5.67 19.35
CA PRO A 151 3.71 -5.49 17.91
C PRO A 151 4.72 -4.42 17.49
N PHE A 152 5.68 -4.84 16.66
CA PHE A 152 6.79 -4.02 16.22
C PHE A 152 6.79 -3.90 14.69
N ALA A 153 7.16 -2.73 14.21
CA ALA A 153 7.40 -2.48 12.80
C ALA A 153 8.63 -1.59 12.61
N THR A 154 9.30 -1.78 11.49
CA THR A 154 10.34 -0.88 11.02
C THR A 154 10.20 -0.65 9.53
N ARG A 155 10.45 0.57 9.09
CA ARG A 155 10.57 0.91 7.68
C ARG A 155 11.79 1.78 7.47
N GLY A 156 12.38 1.68 6.30
CA GLY A 156 13.52 2.49 5.93
C GLY A 156 13.49 2.82 4.45
N ARG A 157 13.86 4.06 4.13
CA ARG A 157 13.99 4.55 2.76
C ARG A 157 15.31 5.25 2.62
N PHE A 158 16.06 4.85 1.60
CA PHE A 158 17.40 5.33 1.37
C PHE A 158 17.62 5.66 -0.10
N GLY A 159 18.31 6.75 -0.36
CA GLY A 159 18.82 7.17 -1.65
C GLY A 159 20.35 7.02 -1.66
N LEU A 160 20.85 6.48 -2.77
CA LEU A 160 22.27 6.44 -3.11
C LEU A 160 22.44 7.13 -4.46
N PHE A 161 23.37 8.08 -4.56
CA PHE A 161 23.49 8.94 -5.75
C PHE A 161 22.18 9.70 -6.06
N LYS A 162 22.10 10.31 -7.25
CA LYS A 162 20.93 11.09 -7.68
C LYS A 162 19.72 10.23 -8.07
N HIS A 163 19.96 8.98 -8.51
CA HIS A 163 18.97 8.20 -9.25
C HIS A 163 18.60 6.86 -8.61
N LEU A 164 19.36 6.35 -7.63
CA LEU A 164 19.10 5.06 -7.01
C LEU A 164 18.42 5.27 -5.65
N ARG A 165 17.28 4.60 -5.45
CA ARG A 165 16.56 4.53 -4.18
C ARG A 165 16.37 3.07 -3.80
N PHE A 166 16.33 2.77 -2.52
CA PHE A 166 15.98 1.46 -2.01
C PHE A 166 15.33 1.61 -0.65
N GLY A 167 14.51 0.63 -0.27
CA GLY A 167 13.82 0.68 0.99
C GLY A 167 13.26 -0.66 1.38
N TYR A 168 12.75 -0.70 2.61
CA TYR A 168 12.13 -1.88 3.19
C TYR A 168 11.03 -1.49 4.17
N ALA A 169 10.14 -2.43 4.42
CA ALA A 169 9.28 -2.45 5.59
C ALA A 169 9.24 -3.87 6.15
N ALA A 170 9.42 -3.99 7.46
CA ALA A 170 9.41 -5.22 8.21
C ALA A 170 8.54 -5.08 9.46
N THR A 171 7.91 -6.17 9.88
CA THR A 171 7.06 -6.21 11.07
C THR A 171 7.15 -7.56 11.75
N VAL A 172 6.97 -7.55 13.07
CA VAL A 172 6.71 -8.76 13.84
C VAL A 172 5.22 -8.84 14.11
N THR A 173 4.59 -9.90 13.59
CA THR A 173 3.17 -10.20 13.81
C THR A 173 3.02 -11.27 14.88
N ARG A 174 1.94 -11.20 15.65
CA ARG A 174 1.61 -12.10 16.76
C ARG A 174 0.26 -12.78 16.54
N LEU A 175 -0.66 -12.04 15.90
CA LEU A 175 -2.05 -12.40 15.63
C LEU A 175 -2.24 -13.05 14.25
N ARG A 176 -1.20 -13.07 13.41
CA ARG A 176 -1.24 -13.68 12.07
C ARG A 176 -1.16 -15.20 12.17
N LEU A 177 -2.07 -15.90 11.48
CA LEU A 177 -2.06 -17.36 11.38
C LEU A 177 -0.82 -17.88 10.66
N GLY A 178 -0.49 -19.15 10.88
CA GLY A 178 0.44 -19.89 10.02
C GLY A 178 -0.11 -20.12 8.61
N ASP A 179 0.77 -20.46 7.67
CA ASP A 179 0.37 -20.75 6.28
C ASP A 179 -0.68 -21.90 6.24
N PRO A 180 -1.84 -21.67 5.60
CA PRO A 180 -2.90 -22.66 5.52
C PRO A 180 -2.50 -23.81 4.59
N VAL A 181 -2.89 -25.03 4.96
CA VAL A 181 -2.68 -26.24 4.18
C VAL A 181 -4.01 -26.97 4.03
N TYR A 182 -4.25 -27.62 2.91
CA TYR A 182 -5.43 -28.45 2.72
C TYR A 182 -5.27 -29.80 3.43
N ASP A 183 -6.23 -30.16 4.28
CA ASP A 183 -6.34 -31.46 4.95
C ASP A 183 -7.35 -32.34 4.21
N PRO A 184 -6.90 -33.39 3.50
CA PRO A 184 -7.79 -34.28 2.75
C PRO A 184 -8.68 -35.16 3.66
N ASN A 185 -8.33 -35.36 4.94
CA ASN A 185 -9.14 -36.18 5.84
C ASN A 185 -10.41 -35.45 6.30
N ARG A 186 -10.30 -34.13 6.47
CA ARG A 186 -11.42 -33.25 6.84
C ARG A 186 -12.07 -32.54 5.65
N ASP A 187 -11.47 -32.65 4.46
CA ASP A 187 -11.86 -31.89 3.27
C ASP A 187 -11.98 -30.39 3.57
N ALA A 188 -10.95 -29.86 4.25
CA ALA A 188 -10.95 -28.53 4.84
C ALA A 188 -9.55 -27.91 4.83
N LEU A 189 -9.46 -26.63 5.20
CA LEU A 189 -8.17 -25.99 5.44
C LEU A 189 -7.77 -26.17 6.90
N ILE A 190 -6.48 -26.36 7.15
CA ILE A 190 -5.86 -26.33 8.48
C ILE A 190 -4.82 -25.21 8.53
N ALA A 191 -4.79 -24.44 9.61
CA ALA A 191 -3.79 -23.40 9.81
C ALA A 191 -3.28 -23.42 11.26
N GLY A 192 -2.00 -23.13 11.44
CA GLY A 192 -1.40 -22.98 12.78
C GLY A 192 -2.04 -21.83 13.54
N ARG A 193 -2.00 -21.90 14.88
CA ARG A 193 -2.41 -20.78 15.75
C ARG A 193 -1.58 -19.52 15.45
N PRO A 194 -2.11 -18.33 15.79
CA PRO A 194 -1.30 -17.13 15.80
C PRO A 194 0.00 -17.32 16.59
N SER A 195 1.11 -16.84 16.05
CA SER A 195 2.42 -16.94 16.69
C SER A 195 3.29 -15.74 16.32
N THR A 196 4.30 -15.47 17.15
CA THR A 196 5.29 -14.42 16.87
C THR A 196 6.11 -14.78 15.63
N GLN A 197 6.01 -13.96 14.58
CA GLN A 197 6.66 -14.18 13.28
C GLN A 197 7.24 -12.88 12.73
N LEU A 198 8.47 -12.92 12.21
CA LEU A 198 9.10 -11.81 11.50
C LEU A 198 8.71 -11.84 10.02
N HIS A 199 8.19 -10.73 9.51
CA HIS A 199 7.86 -10.54 8.11
C HIS A 199 8.59 -9.34 7.52
N ILE A 200 9.03 -9.48 6.27
CA ILE A 200 9.53 -8.39 5.44
C ILE A 200 8.59 -8.27 4.24
N PRO A 201 7.38 -7.70 4.44
CA PRO A 201 6.39 -7.62 3.37
C PRO A 201 6.82 -6.71 2.22
N LYS A 202 7.74 -5.77 2.49
CA LYS A 202 8.17 -4.76 1.53
C LYS A 202 9.68 -4.69 1.44
N ILE A 203 10.20 -4.79 0.23
CA ILE A 203 11.59 -4.48 -0.08
C ILE A 203 11.66 -4.01 -1.53
N TYR A 204 12.38 -2.94 -1.82
CA TYR A 204 12.49 -2.45 -3.19
C TYR A 204 13.83 -1.79 -3.48
N VAL A 205 14.14 -1.74 -4.78
CA VAL A 205 15.20 -0.92 -5.36
C VAL A 205 14.62 -0.24 -6.60
N GLN A 206 14.81 1.06 -6.73
CA GLN A 206 14.34 1.88 -7.83
C GLN A 206 15.51 2.67 -8.42
N TYR A 207 15.63 2.67 -9.74
CA TYR A 207 16.53 3.54 -10.49
C TYR A 207 15.74 4.43 -11.42
N GLU A 208 15.81 5.75 -11.23
CA GLU A 208 14.98 6.71 -11.96
C GLU A 208 15.78 7.89 -12.48
N THR A 209 15.68 8.14 -13.79
CA THR A 209 16.23 9.29 -14.52
C THR A 209 15.13 10.00 -15.31
N ASP A 210 15.50 11.03 -16.07
CA ASP A 210 14.58 11.74 -16.97
C ASP A 210 14.16 10.88 -18.18
N GLU A 211 14.90 9.81 -18.48
CA GLU A 211 14.71 8.95 -19.65
C GLU A 211 14.25 7.54 -19.28
N VAL A 212 14.69 7.03 -18.13
CA VAL A 212 14.51 5.62 -17.74
C VAL A 212 13.95 5.52 -16.32
N SER A 213 13.02 4.60 -16.11
CA SER A 213 12.52 4.21 -14.79
C SER A 213 12.60 2.69 -14.66
N LEU A 214 13.34 2.21 -13.67
CA LEU A 214 13.45 0.79 -13.32
C LEU A 214 13.04 0.63 -11.85
N ILE A 215 12.32 -0.44 -11.54
CA ILE A 215 12.02 -0.83 -10.17
C ILE A 215 12.07 -2.35 -10.02
N GLY A 216 12.53 -2.82 -8.89
CA GLY A 216 12.52 -4.23 -8.50
C GLY A 216 12.08 -4.38 -7.04
N GLY A 217 11.36 -5.46 -6.75
CA GLY A 217 10.81 -5.74 -5.43
C GLY A 217 9.35 -5.30 -5.31
N SER A 218 8.99 -4.66 -4.19
CA SER A 218 7.65 -4.17 -3.89
C SER A 218 7.39 -2.80 -4.52
N PHE A 219 6.36 -2.72 -5.37
CA PHE A 219 6.01 -1.48 -6.05
C PHE A 219 4.51 -1.37 -6.33
N ARG A 220 4.06 -0.16 -6.64
CA ARG A 220 2.79 0.13 -7.29
C ARG A 220 3.05 0.66 -8.69
N ALA A 221 2.07 0.47 -9.56
CA ALA A 221 2.11 0.96 -10.91
C ALA A 221 0.75 1.57 -11.26
N GLY A 222 0.79 2.67 -11.99
CA GLY A 222 -0.41 3.34 -12.44
C GLY A 222 -0.19 3.99 -13.80
N PHE A 223 -1.13 3.76 -14.71
CA PHE A 223 -1.04 4.15 -16.11
C PHE A 223 -2.37 4.65 -16.65
N GLY A 224 -2.29 5.58 -17.60
CA GLY A 224 -3.45 6.03 -18.38
C GLY A 224 -4.55 6.64 -17.52
N GLN A 225 -4.21 7.45 -16.52
CA GLN A 225 -5.18 8.10 -15.62
C GLN A 225 -6.15 7.11 -14.96
N ARG A 226 -5.64 5.96 -14.48
CA ARG A 226 -6.44 4.89 -13.84
C ARG A 226 -7.33 4.10 -14.82
N LEU A 227 -7.33 4.40 -16.13
CA LEU A 227 -8.16 3.70 -17.12
C LEU A 227 -7.55 2.39 -17.62
N VAL A 228 -6.22 2.24 -17.58
CA VAL A 228 -5.55 1.04 -18.11
C VAL A 228 -5.22 0.06 -16.99
N PHE A 229 -4.51 0.55 -15.98
CA PHE A 229 -4.15 -0.20 -14.79
C PHE A 229 -3.71 0.79 -13.73
N ASP A 230 -4.24 0.67 -12.53
CA ASP A 230 -3.77 1.43 -11.39
C ASP A 230 -3.97 0.64 -10.10
N ASN A 231 -2.89 0.51 -9.34
CA ASN A 231 -2.93 0.04 -7.97
C ASN A 231 -2.13 0.93 -7.02
N SER A 232 -1.83 2.15 -7.48
CA SER A 232 -1.26 3.23 -6.68
C SER A 232 -2.39 4.04 -6.05
N SER A 233 -2.06 4.77 -4.98
CA SER A 233 -2.95 5.76 -4.35
C SER A 233 -2.62 7.16 -4.87
N ARG A 234 -2.28 7.32 -6.15
CA ARG A 234 -1.93 8.64 -6.73
C ARG A 234 -3.08 9.18 -7.56
N TYR A 235 -3.42 10.44 -7.34
CA TYR A 235 -4.42 11.15 -8.13
C TYR A 235 -4.16 11.13 -9.64
N THR A 236 -2.90 11.34 -10.05
CA THR A 236 -2.44 11.19 -11.44
C THR A 236 -1.38 10.10 -11.57
N PRO A 237 -1.79 8.82 -11.66
CA PRO A 237 -0.85 7.72 -11.75
C PRO A 237 -0.10 7.75 -13.07
N ASN A 238 1.23 7.83 -13.00
CA ASN A 238 2.12 7.65 -14.15
C ASN A 238 3.42 6.96 -13.72
N GLY A 239 3.61 5.73 -14.20
CA GLY A 239 4.85 4.98 -14.02
C GLY A 239 4.84 4.12 -12.75
N PHE A 240 6.03 3.93 -12.17
CA PHE A 240 6.23 3.07 -11.01
C PHE A 240 6.51 3.88 -9.74
N THR A 241 5.95 3.41 -8.64
CA THR A 241 6.17 3.99 -7.31
C THR A 241 6.58 2.87 -6.37
N TYR A 242 7.56 3.12 -5.51
CA TYR A 242 7.90 2.15 -4.48
C TYR A 242 6.76 1.99 -3.46
N ASP A 243 6.74 0.87 -2.75
CA ASP A 243 5.78 0.58 -1.69
C ASP A 243 6.53 0.09 -0.44
N ASP A 244 6.56 0.90 0.61
CA ASP A 244 7.06 0.60 1.96
C ASP A 244 6.02 0.94 3.05
N GLN A 245 4.76 1.05 2.66
CA GLN A 245 3.70 1.47 3.59
C GLN A 245 3.34 0.36 4.57
N LEU A 246 3.25 0.75 5.84
CA LEU A 246 2.69 -0.05 6.93
C LEU A 246 1.57 0.75 7.58
N PHE A 247 0.51 0.05 7.93
CA PHE A 247 -0.70 0.61 8.53
C PHE A 247 -0.91 -0.02 9.90
N PHE A 248 -1.63 0.68 10.76
CA PHE A 248 -2.13 0.12 12.01
C PHE A 248 -3.63 0.41 12.12
N SER A 249 -4.31 -0.30 13.02
CA SER A 249 -5.68 0.02 13.40
C SER A 249 -5.66 0.65 14.80
N SER A 250 -6.43 1.72 14.98
CA SER A 250 -6.64 2.35 16.29
C SER A 250 -7.50 1.47 17.20
N ASP A 251 -8.35 0.62 16.62
CA ASP A 251 -9.20 -0.31 17.35
C ASP A 251 -8.41 -1.49 17.92
N LEU A 252 -8.79 -1.90 19.13
CA LEU A 252 -8.24 -3.11 19.74
C LEU A 252 -8.81 -4.36 19.06
N SER A 253 -8.01 -5.42 19.05
CA SER A 253 -8.40 -6.70 18.50
C SER A 253 -8.69 -7.70 19.61
N THR A 254 -9.69 -8.57 19.43
CA THR A 254 -9.83 -9.76 20.27
C THR A 254 -8.64 -10.71 20.07
N ILE A 255 -8.14 -11.28 21.16
CA ILE A 255 -7.06 -12.28 21.12
C ILE A 255 -7.58 -13.66 20.74
N CYS A 256 -8.68 -14.08 21.36
CA CYS A 256 -9.25 -15.41 21.13
C CYS A 256 -10.14 -15.38 19.89
N ARG A 257 -9.64 -15.98 18.81
CA ARG A 257 -10.29 -16.06 17.50
C ARG A 257 -10.48 -17.51 17.06
N GLU A 258 -11.02 -18.31 17.98
CA GLU A 258 -11.40 -19.70 17.75
C GLU A 258 -12.90 -19.90 18.00
N SER A 259 -13.48 -20.92 17.38
CA SER A 259 -14.86 -21.32 17.57
C SER A 259 -14.99 -22.84 17.66
N ALA A 260 -16.13 -23.28 18.17
CA ALA A 260 -16.40 -24.71 18.33
C ALA A 260 -16.40 -25.43 16.98
N ALA A 261 -15.82 -26.63 16.96
CA ALA A 261 -15.82 -27.55 15.83
C ALA A 261 -15.92 -28.99 16.36
N GLU A 262 -14.85 -29.78 16.25
CA GLU A 262 -14.77 -31.13 16.84
C GLU A 262 -14.61 -31.05 18.36
N LEU A 263 -14.01 -29.95 18.84
CA LEU A 263 -13.93 -29.58 20.24
C LEU A 263 -14.78 -28.33 20.55
N PRO A 264 -15.23 -28.15 21.82
CA PRO A 264 -15.82 -26.90 22.28
C PRO A 264 -14.88 -25.71 22.06
N SER A 265 -15.46 -24.52 21.87
CA SER A 265 -14.66 -23.30 21.72
C SER A 265 -13.85 -23.01 22.99
N PRO A 266 -12.55 -22.70 22.89
CA PRO A 266 -11.76 -22.25 24.02
C PRO A 266 -12.08 -20.78 24.39
N CYS A 267 -12.67 -20.03 23.46
CA CYS A 267 -13.04 -18.62 23.65
C CYS A 267 -14.32 -18.49 24.48
N THR A 268 -14.21 -18.78 25.77
CA THR A 268 -15.31 -18.68 26.76
C THR A 268 -14.93 -17.78 27.93
N GLY A 269 -15.93 -17.23 28.62
CA GLY A 269 -15.70 -16.37 29.79
C GLY A 269 -14.87 -15.12 29.46
N ALA A 270 -13.89 -14.82 30.31
CA ALA A 270 -13.01 -13.65 30.18
C ALA A 270 -12.17 -13.67 28.89
N ALA A 271 -11.72 -14.84 28.43
CA ALA A 271 -10.88 -14.99 27.24
C ALA A 271 -11.57 -14.50 25.95
N ARG A 272 -12.91 -14.42 25.94
CA ARG A 272 -13.67 -13.86 24.81
C ARG A 272 -13.59 -12.34 24.71
N TYR A 273 -13.41 -11.65 25.83
CA TYR A 273 -13.47 -10.19 25.95
C TYR A 273 -12.10 -9.56 26.20
N GLU A 274 -11.03 -10.33 26.00
CA GLU A 274 -9.68 -9.82 26.10
C GLU A 274 -9.27 -9.17 24.77
N TYR A 275 -8.92 -7.90 24.87
CA TYR A 275 -8.58 -7.05 23.74
C TYR A 275 -7.10 -6.65 23.80
N VAL A 276 -6.39 -6.80 22.71
CA VAL A 276 -4.95 -6.54 22.58
C VAL A 276 -4.68 -5.58 21.44
N THR A 277 -3.49 -4.98 21.44
CA THR A 277 -3.06 -4.13 20.33
C THR A 277 -2.98 -4.96 19.04
N PRO A 278 -3.60 -4.51 17.93
CA PRO A 278 -3.48 -5.21 16.66
C PRO A 278 -2.06 -5.14 16.10
N ASP A 279 -1.68 -6.15 15.32
CA ASP A 279 -0.43 -6.12 14.57
C ASP A 279 -0.45 -5.06 13.46
N TRP A 280 0.74 -4.64 13.03
CA TRP A 280 0.91 -3.83 11.83
C TRP A 280 0.44 -4.59 10.59
N ARG A 281 -0.25 -3.88 9.71
CA ARG A 281 -0.80 -4.39 8.45
C ARG A 281 -0.06 -3.76 7.28
N TRP A 282 -0.11 -4.42 6.14
CA TRP A 282 0.35 -3.90 4.87
C TRP A 282 -0.66 -4.23 3.79
N ARG A 283 -0.79 -3.37 2.78
CA ARG A 283 -1.61 -3.66 1.61
C ARG A 283 -0.77 -4.46 0.62
N ASP A 284 -1.31 -5.54 0.06
CA ASP A 284 -0.57 -6.34 -0.93
C ASP A 284 -0.47 -5.59 -2.28
N GLY A 285 0.72 -5.08 -2.61
CA GLY A 285 1.03 -4.43 -3.89
C GLY A 285 1.52 -5.41 -4.96
N LEU A 286 2.30 -4.91 -5.91
CA LEU A 286 3.07 -5.75 -6.85
C LEU A 286 4.39 -6.16 -6.21
N PHE A 287 4.87 -7.35 -6.58
CA PHE A 287 6.20 -7.82 -6.22
C PHE A 287 6.87 -8.42 -7.45
N GLY A 288 7.87 -7.73 -8.00
CA GLY A 288 8.50 -8.14 -9.26
C GLY A 288 9.41 -7.08 -9.84
N ILE A 289 9.29 -6.84 -11.15
CA ILE A 289 10.11 -5.88 -11.90
C ILE A 289 9.25 -4.97 -12.77
N GLY A 290 9.66 -3.71 -12.88
CA GLY A 290 9.11 -2.73 -13.81
C GLY A 290 10.23 -2.00 -14.52
N ALA A 291 10.04 -1.72 -15.80
CA ALA A 291 10.95 -0.94 -16.63
C ALA A 291 10.17 0.01 -17.54
N GLY A 292 10.65 1.22 -17.72
CA GLY A 292 10.00 2.22 -18.55
C GLY A 292 10.94 3.22 -19.16
N LEU A 293 10.57 3.68 -20.37
CA LEU A 293 11.20 4.77 -21.09
C LEU A 293 10.26 5.99 -21.01
N ARG A 294 10.74 7.08 -20.43
CA ARG A 294 9.93 8.27 -20.09
C ARG A 294 9.82 9.29 -21.23
N ARG A 295 10.79 9.28 -22.15
CA ARG A 295 10.89 10.21 -23.27
C ARG A 295 11.51 9.52 -24.48
N VAL A 296 10.72 8.75 -25.21
CA VAL A 296 11.13 8.20 -26.51
C VAL A 296 10.76 9.21 -27.59
N PRO A 297 11.72 9.78 -28.35
CA PRO A 297 11.41 10.72 -29.42
C PRO A 297 10.47 10.09 -30.45
N ALA A 298 9.39 10.79 -30.80
CA ALA A 298 8.39 10.32 -31.74
C ALA A 298 7.82 11.50 -32.56
N GLY A 299 8.43 11.75 -33.72
CA GLY A 299 8.11 12.92 -34.54
C GLY A 299 8.45 14.22 -33.79
N ASP A 300 7.50 15.15 -33.75
CA ASP A 300 7.63 16.44 -33.03
C ASP A 300 7.34 16.31 -31.51
N GLY A 301 7.06 15.10 -31.02
CA GLY A 301 6.73 14.83 -29.62
C GLY A 301 7.57 13.72 -28.99
N TRP A 302 7.10 13.23 -27.84
CA TRP A 302 7.70 12.10 -27.14
C TRP A 302 6.61 11.10 -26.72
N LEU A 303 7.00 9.83 -26.64
CA LEU A 303 6.18 8.73 -26.13
C LEU A 303 6.76 8.19 -24.82
N GLN A 304 5.86 7.66 -24.01
CA GLN A 304 6.19 6.86 -22.83
C GLN A 304 5.92 5.39 -23.16
N LEU A 305 6.80 4.52 -22.69
CA LEU A 305 6.64 3.08 -22.81
C LEU A 305 6.98 2.45 -21.47
N TYR A 306 6.06 1.67 -20.90
CA TYR A 306 6.27 0.97 -19.65
C TYR A 306 5.94 -0.50 -19.78
N GLY A 307 6.73 -1.34 -19.09
CA GLY A 307 6.49 -2.77 -19.00
C GLY A 307 6.77 -3.27 -17.60
N TRP A 308 5.97 -4.21 -17.13
CA TRP A 308 6.11 -4.74 -15.77
C TRP A 308 5.61 -6.17 -15.67
N ALA A 309 6.15 -6.88 -14.67
CA ALA A 309 5.72 -8.21 -14.28
C ALA A 309 5.81 -8.36 -12.76
N SER A 310 4.83 -9.04 -12.18
CA SER A 310 4.67 -9.25 -10.75
C SER A 310 4.26 -10.69 -10.47
N SER A 311 4.83 -11.26 -9.41
CA SER A 311 4.46 -12.56 -8.84
C SER A 311 4.40 -12.41 -7.32
N ALA A 312 3.22 -12.16 -6.77
CA ALA A 312 3.02 -11.95 -5.34
C ALA A 312 2.12 -13.03 -4.74
N ARG A 313 2.41 -13.47 -3.51
CA ARG A 313 1.46 -14.27 -2.73
C ARG A 313 0.46 -13.32 -2.09
N LYS A 314 -0.83 -13.65 -2.16
CA LYS A 314 -1.92 -12.83 -1.65
C LYS A 314 -2.62 -13.54 -0.50
N SER A 315 -3.01 -12.76 0.49
CA SER A 315 -3.83 -13.24 1.61
C SER A 315 -5.31 -13.01 1.30
N VAL A 316 -6.19 -13.86 1.81
CA VAL A 316 -7.65 -13.79 1.54
C VAL A 316 -8.40 -13.94 2.84
N TYR A 317 -9.49 -13.21 3.03
CA TYR A 317 -10.32 -13.39 4.20
C TYR A 317 -11.02 -14.76 4.14
N GLN A 318 -11.06 -15.52 5.23
CA GLN A 318 -11.49 -16.93 5.18
C GLN A 318 -12.88 -17.13 4.55
N TYR A 319 -13.78 -16.16 4.74
CA TYR A 319 -15.15 -16.22 4.22
C TYR A 319 -15.29 -15.75 2.75
N GLU A 320 -14.20 -15.29 2.13
CA GLU A 320 -14.15 -14.99 0.68
C GLU A 320 -13.76 -16.23 -0.15
N LEU A 321 -13.42 -17.34 0.51
CA LEU A 321 -13.15 -18.61 -0.15
C LEU A 321 -14.43 -19.42 -0.34
N TYR A 322 -14.53 -20.14 -1.45
CA TYR A 322 -15.60 -21.09 -1.70
C TYR A 322 -15.07 -22.27 -2.51
N ASP A 323 -15.70 -23.43 -2.37
CA ASP A 323 -15.39 -24.60 -3.21
C ASP A 323 -16.21 -24.54 -4.49
N ARG A 324 -15.54 -24.26 -5.62
CA ARG A 324 -16.17 -24.19 -6.95
C ARG A 324 -16.87 -25.48 -7.37
N LYS A 325 -16.47 -26.65 -6.83
CA LYS A 325 -17.11 -27.93 -7.14
C LYS A 325 -18.41 -28.14 -6.34
N LYS A 326 -18.53 -27.51 -5.17
CA LYS A 326 -19.71 -27.60 -4.30
C LYS A 326 -20.69 -26.45 -4.55
N CYS A 327 -20.19 -25.26 -4.87
CA CYS A 327 -20.97 -24.08 -5.17
C CYS A 327 -21.47 -24.12 -6.62
N VAL A 328 -22.49 -24.95 -6.87
CA VAL A 328 -23.09 -25.14 -8.19
C VAL A 328 -24.61 -24.96 -8.16
N ASP A 329 -25.17 -24.59 -9.31
CA ASP A 329 -26.61 -24.54 -9.54
C ASP A 329 -27.20 -25.93 -9.82
N ASP A 330 -28.52 -25.99 -9.93
CA ASP A 330 -29.26 -27.23 -10.20
C ASP A 330 -28.89 -27.87 -11.56
N THR A 331 -28.13 -27.15 -12.40
CA THR A 331 -27.61 -27.63 -13.68
C THR A 331 -26.14 -28.06 -13.60
N GLY A 332 -25.53 -27.99 -12.42
CA GLY A 332 -24.12 -28.33 -12.18
C GLY A 332 -23.13 -27.23 -12.62
N LYS A 333 -23.60 -26.02 -12.92
CA LYS A 333 -22.73 -24.89 -13.27
C LYS A 333 -22.34 -24.11 -12.02
N PRO A 334 -21.12 -23.54 -11.95
CA PRO A 334 -20.71 -22.72 -10.82
C PRO A 334 -21.67 -21.55 -10.57
N LYS A 335 -22.15 -21.42 -9.32
CA LYS A 335 -22.92 -20.28 -8.86
C LYS A 335 -22.01 -19.09 -8.58
N THR A 336 -22.61 -17.89 -8.59
CA THR A 336 -21.98 -16.71 -7.99
C THR A 336 -22.03 -16.82 -6.46
N PRO A 337 -20.89 -16.73 -5.76
CA PRO A 337 -20.76 -17.06 -4.33
C PRO A 337 -21.26 -15.94 -3.40
N TYR A 338 -22.24 -15.14 -3.82
CA TYR A 338 -22.75 -14.00 -3.03
C TYR A 338 -24.00 -14.34 -2.21
N ASP A 339 -24.45 -15.59 -2.24
CA ASP A 339 -25.59 -16.05 -1.45
C ASP A 339 -25.08 -16.77 -0.19
N ASP A 340 -24.97 -16.03 0.89
CA ASP A 340 -24.55 -16.52 2.22
C ASP A 340 -25.53 -17.54 2.81
N THR A 341 -26.71 -17.72 2.22
CA THR A 341 -27.71 -18.69 2.66
C THR A 341 -27.57 -20.06 2.01
N ASP A 342 -26.80 -20.17 0.92
CA ASP A 342 -26.54 -21.45 0.24
C ASP A 342 -25.39 -22.21 0.94
N PRO A 343 -25.68 -23.33 1.63
CA PRO A 343 -24.64 -24.12 2.31
C PRO A 343 -23.59 -24.70 1.35
N GLY A 344 -23.92 -24.86 0.07
CA GLY A 344 -23.00 -25.34 -0.97
C GLY A 344 -21.98 -24.29 -1.41
N CYS A 345 -22.27 -23.01 -1.18
CA CYS A 345 -21.38 -21.88 -1.46
C CYS A 345 -20.70 -21.32 -0.21
N ALA A 346 -21.00 -21.86 0.97
CA ALA A 346 -20.36 -21.47 2.22
C ALA A 346 -18.85 -21.71 2.19
N ALA A 347 -18.12 -20.82 2.85
CA ALA A 347 -16.67 -20.94 2.94
C ALA A 347 -16.24 -22.21 3.67
N PRO A 348 -15.16 -22.87 3.19
CA PRO A 348 -14.66 -24.07 3.85
C PRO A 348 -14.21 -23.75 5.29
N PRO A 349 -14.45 -24.66 6.25
CA PRO A 349 -13.96 -24.47 7.60
C PRO A 349 -12.43 -24.43 7.62
N VAL A 350 -11.88 -23.62 8.51
CA VAL A 350 -10.43 -23.52 8.74
C VAL A 350 -10.14 -24.03 10.14
N PHE A 351 -9.67 -25.27 10.23
CA PHE A 351 -9.35 -25.92 11.50
C PHE A 351 -8.02 -25.42 12.07
N VAL A 352 -7.91 -25.45 13.39
CA VAL A 352 -6.65 -25.22 14.08
C VAL A 352 -5.78 -26.46 13.91
N ARG A 353 -4.56 -26.29 13.41
CA ARG A 353 -3.61 -27.40 13.27
C ARG A 353 -3.32 -28.01 14.67
N PRO A 354 -3.58 -29.31 14.89
CA PRO A 354 -3.22 -29.96 16.15
C PRO A 354 -1.70 -29.97 16.37
N ASP A 355 -1.26 -29.91 17.62
CA ASP A 355 0.15 -30.01 17.99
C ASP A 355 0.70 -31.45 17.90
N GLY A 356 -0.19 -32.44 17.78
CA GLY A 356 0.09 -33.88 17.72
C GLY A 356 -0.26 -34.53 16.39
N ASP A 357 -1.10 -35.58 16.42
CA ASP A 357 -1.57 -36.25 15.21
C ASP A 357 -2.47 -35.28 14.43
N LEU A 358 -2.33 -35.24 13.11
CA LEU A 358 -3.22 -34.44 12.27
C LEU A 358 -4.68 -34.87 12.42
N LEU A 359 -4.95 -36.11 12.83
CA LEU A 359 -6.30 -36.61 13.05
C LEU A 359 -6.89 -36.28 14.44
N ASP A 360 -6.10 -35.70 15.34
CA ASP A 360 -6.59 -35.34 16.67
C ASP A 360 -7.74 -34.32 16.57
N PRO A 361 -8.82 -34.48 17.37
CA PRO A 361 -9.93 -33.55 17.38
C PRO A 361 -9.47 -32.12 17.67
N THR A 362 -10.01 -31.14 16.94
CA THR A 362 -9.57 -29.75 17.07
C THR A 362 -10.71 -28.73 16.96
N THR A 363 -10.39 -27.49 17.30
CA THR A 363 -11.26 -26.31 17.15
C THR A 363 -11.07 -25.73 15.75
N ARG A 364 -11.81 -24.66 15.43
CA ARG A 364 -11.62 -23.93 14.16
C ARG A 364 -11.36 -22.46 14.40
N HIS A 365 -10.60 -21.85 13.50
CA HIS A 365 -10.38 -20.40 13.47
C HIS A 365 -11.68 -19.65 13.19
N SER A 366 -11.85 -18.48 13.78
CA SER A 366 -12.99 -17.59 13.56
C SER A 366 -12.54 -16.23 13.03
N PHE A 367 -13.14 -15.79 11.92
CA PHE A 367 -12.96 -14.46 11.32
C PHE A 367 -11.49 -14.09 11.09
N GLN A 368 -10.74 -14.94 10.39
CA GLN A 368 -9.32 -14.73 10.12
C GLN A 368 -9.01 -14.47 8.64
N THR A 369 -7.96 -13.70 8.39
CA THR A 369 -7.34 -13.61 7.07
C THR A 369 -6.32 -14.74 6.93
N LEU A 370 -6.51 -15.56 5.91
CA LEU A 370 -5.63 -16.68 5.60
C LEU A 370 -4.43 -16.15 4.81
N PRO A 371 -3.20 -16.36 5.31
CA PRO A 371 -2.00 -15.86 4.65
C PRO A 371 -1.70 -16.67 3.38
N ASN A 372 -1.18 -16.01 2.36
CA ASN A 372 -0.51 -16.66 1.22
C ASN A 372 -1.34 -17.73 0.46
N VAL A 373 -2.68 -17.61 0.45
CA VAL A 373 -3.60 -18.63 -0.09
C VAL A 373 -3.38 -18.86 -1.58
N PHE A 374 -3.09 -17.81 -2.35
CA PHE A 374 -2.83 -17.94 -3.78
C PHE A 374 -1.65 -17.08 -4.22
N ARG A 375 -1.10 -17.43 -5.38
CA ARG A 375 -0.09 -16.64 -6.07
C ARG A 375 -0.72 -15.93 -7.25
N GLU A 376 -0.64 -14.61 -7.23
CA GLU A 376 -1.06 -13.75 -8.31
C GLU A 376 0.13 -13.48 -9.23
N ASN A 377 -0.03 -13.78 -10.53
CA ASN A 377 0.95 -13.42 -11.55
C ASN A 377 0.29 -12.40 -12.48
N LEU A 378 0.87 -11.21 -12.58
CA LEU A 378 0.38 -10.13 -13.42
C LEU A 378 1.53 -9.61 -14.28
N ALA A 379 1.22 -9.20 -15.50
CA ALA A 379 2.15 -8.48 -16.36
C ALA A 379 1.38 -7.48 -17.22
N GLY A 380 2.04 -6.39 -17.59
CA GLY A 380 1.43 -5.35 -18.41
C GLY A 380 2.47 -4.63 -19.26
N LEU A 381 2.00 -4.09 -20.38
CA LEU A 381 2.70 -3.16 -21.25
C LEU A 381 1.79 -1.95 -21.48
N ASN A 382 2.34 -0.75 -21.39
CA ASN A 382 1.64 0.51 -21.66
C ASN A 382 2.45 1.36 -22.62
#